data_AF-A0A2E7HRZ9-F1
#
_entry.id   AF-A0A2E7HRZ9-F1
#
_cell.length_a   1.000
_cell.length_b   1.000
_cell.length_c   1.000
_cell.angle_alpha   90.00
_cell.angle_beta   90.00
_cell.angle_gamma   90.00
#
_symmetry.space_group_name_H-M   'P 1'
#
loop_
_entity.id
_entity.type
_entity.pdbx_description
1 polymer ?
#
loop_
_entity_poly.entity_id
_entity_poly.type
_entity_poly.pdbx_seq_one_letter_code
_entity_poly.pdbx_strand_id
1 'polypeptide(L)'
;MEDSLHREILEEHARSPSHRASLEKPTRESVWKSPKTGNSCSLTISVSDTGIDAIQATVEGSALAVACGSLMGAAVESLSEAEALALAHLVIA
;
A
#
# COMPACT_ATOMS: atom_id res chain seq x y z
N MET A 1 -19.19 -18.00 4.69
CA MET A 1 -18.12 -18.49 3.78
C MET A 1 -17.24 -17.36 3.28
N GLU A 2 -17.75 -16.14 3.06
CA GLU A 2 -16.93 -14.98 2.66
C GLU A 2 -16.02 -14.45 3.79
N ASP A 3 -16.49 -14.43 5.04
CA ASP A 3 -15.71 -13.93 6.18
C ASP A 3 -14.40 -14.68 6.43
N SER A 4 -14.36 -16.00 6.16
CA SER A 4 -13.13 -16.77 6.34
C SER A 4 -12.08 -16.42 5.28
N LEU A 5 -12.50 -16.20 4.03
CA LEU A 5 -11.60 -15.87 2.93
C LEU A 5 -10.98 -14.48 3.10
N HIS A 6 -11.79 -13.46 3.45
CA HIS A 6 -11.25 -12.11 3.69
C HIS A 6 -10.26 -12.08 4.85
N ARG A 7 -10.54 -12.83 5.92
CA ARG A 7 -9.61 -12.97 7.04
C ARG A 7 -8.30 -13.64 6.60
N GLU A 8 -8.37 -14.73 5.84
CA GLU A 8 -7.18 -15.41 5.33
C GLU A 8 -6.30 -14.50 4.46
N ILE A 9 -6.92 -13.71 3.57
CA ILE A 9 -6.20 -12.71 2.75
C ILE A 9 -5.51 -11.69 3.66
N LEU A 10 -6.21 -11.12 4.63
CA LEU A 10 -5.63 -10.14 5.55
C LEU A 10 -4.47 -10.73 6.37
N GLU A 11 -4.62 -11.95 6.87
CA GLU A 11 -3.58 -12.65 7.62
C GLU A 11 -2.35 -12.95 6.77
N GLU A 12 -2.54 -13.33 5.50
CA GLU A 12 -1.45 -13.57 4.56
C GLU A 12 -0.69 -12.28 4.26
N HIS A 13 -1.38 -11.18 3.93
CA HIS A 13 -0.75 -9.89 3.68
C HIS A 13 -0.12 -9.26 4.94
N ALA A 14 -0.63 -9.58 6.14
CA ALA A 14 0.01 -9.19 7.39
C ALA A 14 1.32 -9.96 7.65
N ARG A 15 1.34 -11.26 7.32
CA ARG A 15 2.48 -12.17 7.55
C ARG A 15 3.57 -12.00 6.48
N SER A 16 3.17 -11.90 5.22
CA SER A 16 4.03 -11.82 4.04
C SER A 16 3.63 -10.62 3.15
N PRO A 17 3.78 -9.39 3.66
CA PRO A 17 3.47 -8.17 2.92
C PRO A 17 4.30 -8.05 1.62
N SER A 18 3.61 -7.84 0.51
CA SER A 18 4.16 -7.51 -0.80
C SER A 18 4.74 -6.08 -0.87
N HIS A 19 5.44 -5.77 -1.97
CA HIS A 19 5.98 -4.43 -2.28
C HIS A 19 6.93 -3.86 -1.21
N ARG A 20 7.77 -4.70 -0.59
CA ARG A 20 8.82 -4.25 0.35
C ARG A 20 10.18 -4.01 -0.29
N ALA A 21 10.37 -4.44 -1.53
CA ALA A 21 11.65 -4.30 -2.22
C ALA A 21 11.98 -2.82 -2.48
N SER A 22 13.24 -2.44 -2.25
CA SER A 22 13.71 -1.09 -2.57
C SER A 22 13.64 -0.84 -4.07
N LEU A 23 13.20 0.36 -4.45
CA LEU A 23 13.21 0.80 -5.83
C LEU A 23 14.58 1.40 -6.17
N GLU A 24 15.12 1.08 -7.35
CA GLU A 24 16.43 1.60 -7.79
C GLU A 24 16.36 3.09 -8.17
N LYS A 25 15.21 3.56 -8.68
CA LYS A 25 15.02 4.93 -9.19
C LYS A 25 13.65 5.45 -8.80
N PRO A 26 13.43 5.78 -7.51
CA PRO A 26 12.17 6.34 -7.07
C PRO A 26 11.98 7.76 -7.63
N THR A 27 10.75 8.06 -8.06
CA THR A 27 10.36 9.40 -8.51
C THR A 27 9.84 10.22 -7.33
N ARG A 28 9.15 9.58 -6.38
CA ARG A 28 8.56 10.25 -5.21
C ARG A 28 8.65 9.37 -3.97
N GLU A 29 8.77 10.03 -2.82
CA GLU A 29 8.85 9.41 -1.49
C GLU A 29 7.96 10.17 -0.51
N SER A 30 7.34 9.44 0.42
CA SER A 30 6.56 10.02 1.50
C SER A 30 6.58 9.13 2.74
N VAL A 31 6.48 9.76 3.91
CA VAL A 31 6.32 9.07 5.19
C VAL A 31 5.13 9.68 5.89
N TRP A 32 4.22 8.83 6.38
CA TRP A 32 3.06 9.24 7.15
C TRP A 32 2.99 8.46 8.45
N LYS A 33 2.62 9.13 9.54
CA LYS A 33 2.43 8.51 10.84
C LYS A 33 1.04 8.87 11.38
N SER A 34 0.29 7.84 11.75
CA SER A 34 -1.03 7.97 12.36
C SER A 34 -0.91 8.54 13.77
N PRO A 35 -1.47 9.74 14.05
CA PRO A 35 -1.50 10.27 15.40
C PRO A 35 -2.45 9.49 16.32
N LYS A 36 -3.38 8.71 15.76
CA LYS A 36 -4.41 7.97 16.51
C LYS A 36 -3.92 6.60 16.99
N THR A 37 -3.24 5.87 16.11
CA THR A 37 -2.84 4.48 16.36
C THR A 37 -1.33 4.31 16.52
N GLY A 38 -0.54 5.32 16.12
CA GLY A 38 0.92 5.24 16.12
C GLY A 38 1.52 4.49 14.94
N ASN A 39 0.70 3.89 14.05
CA ASN A 39 1.18 3.21 12.84
C ASN A 39 1.93 4.19 11.92
N SER A 40 2.99 3.74 11.27
CA SER A 40 3.74 4.50 10.26
C SER A 40 3.72 3.78 8.92
N CYS A 41 3.64 4.54 7.84
CA CYS A 41 3.73 4.07 6.46
C CYS A 41 4.79 4.90 5.73
N SER A 42 5.76 4.23 5.14
CA SER A 42 6.73 4.79 4.21
C SER A 42 6.39 4.29 2.82
N LEU A 43 6.17 5.22 1.90
CA LEU A 43 5.78 4.94 0.52
C LEU A 43 6.80 5.56 -0.43
N THR A 44 7.28 4.74 -1.36
CA THR A 44 8.19 5.15 -2.41
C THR A 44 7.64 4.65 -3.73
N ILE A 45 7.57 5.50 -4.75
CA ILE A 45 7.00 5.16 -6.05
C ILE A 45 7.89 5.62 -7.20
N SER A 46 7.87 4.85 -8.28
CA SER A 46 8.39 5.24 -9.59
C SER A 46 7.21 5.47 -10.53
N VAL A 47 7.17 6.65 -11.14
CA VAL A 47 6.08 7.09 -12.02
C VAL A 47 6.64 7.45 -13.39
N SER A 48 5.97 7.00 -14.44
CA SER A 48 6.18 7.35 -15.84
C SER A 48 4.95 8.03 -16.43
N ASP A 49 5.03 8.44 -17.71
CA ASP A 49 3.89 9.01 -18.45
C ASP A 49 2.69 8.03 -18.55
N THR A 50 2.93 6.73 -18.38
CA THR A 50 1.91 5.68 -18.46
C THR A 50 1.32 5.26 -17.12
N GLY A 51 1.93 5.64 -15.99
CA GLY A 51 1.41 5.35 -14.65
C GLY A 51 2.48 5.05 -13.61
N ILE A 52 2.07 4.36 -12.54
CA ILE A 52 2.94 3.92 -11.44
C ILE A 52 3.62 2.62 -11.88
N ASP A 53 4.88 2.73 -12.32
CA ASP A 53 5.68 1.59 -12.80
C ASP A 53 6.07 0.64 -11.66
N ALA A 54 6.32 1.20 -10.47
CA ALA A 54 6.72 0.43 -9.31
C ALA A 54 6.38 1.16 -8.01
N ILE A 55 6.11 0.36 -6.98
CA ILE A 55 5.77 0.83 -5.64
C ILE A 55 6.54 0.03 -4.60
N GLN A 56 7.02 0.73 -3.58
CA GLN A 56 7.46 0.17 -2.33
C GLN A 56 6.61 0.76 -1.20
N ALA A 57 5.98 -0.09 -0.41
CA ALA A 57 5.20 0.29 0.76
C ALA A 57 5.73 -0.48 1.98
N THR A 58 6.22 0.26 2.97
CA THR A 58 6.64 -0.30 4.26
C THR A 58 5.75 0.26 5.36
N VAL A 59 5.00 -0.62 6.00
CA VAL A 59 4.15 -0.25 7.14
C VAL A 59 4.69 -0.88 8.41
N GLU A 60 4.76 -0.08 9.46
CA GLU A 60 5.07 -0.50 10.82
C GLU A 60 3.89 -0.19 11.74
N GLY A 61 3.48 -1.16 12.55
CA GLY A 61 2.33 -1.02 13.43
C GLY A 61 1.50 -2.29 13.51
N SER A 62 0.18 -2.13 13.62
CA SER A 62 -0.74 -3.26 13.74
C SER A 62 -0.73 -4.18 12.51
N ALA A 63 -1.04 -5.46 12.70
CA ALA A 63 -1.16 -6.43 11.61
C ALA A 63 -2.15 -5.97 10.52
N LEU A 64 -3.25 -5.34 10.91
CA LEU A 64 -4.21 -4.75 9.98
C LEU A 64 -3.59 -3.63 9.14
N ALA A 65 -2.81 -2.73 9.76
CA ALA A 65 -2.15 -1.66 9.01
C ALA A 65 -1.14 -2.23 8.00
N VAL A 66 -0.38 -3.25 8.39
CA VAL A 66 0.56 -3.95 7.50
C VAL A 66 -0.17 -4.59 6.33
N ALA A 67 -1.26 -5.32 6.58
CA ALA A 67 -2.07 -5.92 5.53
C ALA A 67 -2.63 -4.86 4.56
N CYS A 68 -3.19 -3.77 5.09
CA CYS A 68 -3.71 -2.67 4.27
C CYS A 68 -2.62 -2.02 3.39
N GLY A 69 -1.41 -1.80 3.91
CA GLY A 69 -0.31 -1.26 3.12
C GLY A 69 0.13 -2.19 1.98
N SER A 70 0.16 -3.50 2.25
CA SER A 70 0.47 -4.50 1.23
C SER A 70 -0.61 -4.60 0.16
N LEU A 71 -1.89 -4.62 0.55
CA LEU A 71 -3.02 -4.64 -0.37
C LEU A 71 -3.09 -3.36 -1.21
N MET A 72 -2.82 -2.20 -0.60
CA MET A 72 -2.72 -0.92 -1.31
C MET A 72 -1.64 -1.00 -2.39
N GLY A 73 -0.44 -1.51 -2.06
CA GLY A 73 0.64 -1.69 -3.04
C GLY A 73 0.19 -2.51 -4.25
N ALA A 74 -0.48 -3.64 -4.01
CA ALA A 74 -0.99 -4.51 -5.06
C ALA A 74 -2.11 -3.88 -5.89
N ALA A 75 -2.91 -2.98 -5.30
CA ALA A 75 -4.04 -2.36 -5.97
C ALA A 75 -3.65 -1.16 -6.83
N VAL A 76 -2.54 -0.46 -6.52
CA VAL A 76 -2.15 0.78 -7.21
C VAL A 76 -1.01 0.58 -8.21
N GLU A 77 -0.27 -0.53 -8.13
CA GLU A 77 0.74 -0.86 -9.13
C GLU A 77 0.12 -0.93 -10.52
N SER A 78 0.78 -0.35 -11.52
CA SER A 78 0.30 -0.24 -12.91
C SER A 78 -0.93 0.67 -13.14
N LEU A 79 -1.46 1.34 -12.11
CA LEU A 79 -2.48 2.37 -12.29
C LEU A 79 -1.87 3.71 -12.68
N SER A 80 -2.63 4.55 -13.39
CA SER A 80 -2.29 5.96 -13.53
C SER A 80 -2.43 6.70 -12.18
N GLU A 81 -1.76 7.86 -12.04
CA GLU A 81 -1.90 8.68 -10.82
C GLU A 81 -3.38 9.07 -10.55
N ALA A 82 -4.15 9.32 -11.62
CA ALA A 82 -5.56 9.69 -11.51
C ALA A 82 -6.43 8.52 -11.01
N GLU A 83 -6.20 7.30 -11.51
CA GLU A 83 -6.93 6.10 -11.07
C GLU A 83 -6.56 5.73 -9.63
N ALA A 84 -5.27 5.80 -9.28
CA ALA A 84 -4.81 5.56 -7.91
C ALA A 84 -5.43 6.56 -6.92
N LEU A 85 -5.53 7.84 -7.30
CA LEU A 85 -6.19 8.87 -6.49
C LEU A 85 -7.70 8.63 -6.38
N ALA A 86 -8.35 8.24 -7.46
CA ALA A 86 -9.77 7.90 -7.45
C ALA A 86 -10.05 6.72 -6.51
N LEU A 87 -9.21 5.68 -6.54
CA LEU A 87 -9.30 4.54 -5.62
C LEU A 87 -9.13 4.99 -4.16
N ALA A 88 -8.16 5.86 -3.88
CA ALA A 88 -7.93 6.37 -2.51
C ALA A 88 -9.18 7.06 -1.94
N HIS A 89 -9.90 7.85 -2.75
CA HIS A 89 -11.13 8.52 -2.31
C HIS A 89 -12.30 7.56 -2.02
N LEU A 90 -12.30 6.34 -2.56
CA LEU A 90 -13.32 5.34 -2.24
C LEU A 90 -13.11 4.71 -0.86
N VAL A 91 -11.87 4.76 -0.34
CA VAL A 91 -11.46 4.07 0.90
C VAL A 91 -11.37 5.03 2.09
N ILE A 92 -11.16 6.32 1.84
CA ILE A 92 -11.16 7.36 2.87
C ILE A 92 -12.59 7.90 3.03
N ALA A 93 -13.36 7.29 3.96
CA ALA A 93 -14.65 7.78 4.42
C ALA A 93 -14.53 8.56 5.74
#